data_AF-L7JWP6-F1
#
_entry.id   AF-L7JWP6-F1
#
_cell.length_a   1.000
_cell.length_b   1.000
_cell.length_c   1.000
_cell.angle_alpha   90.00
_cell.angle_beta   90.00
_cell.angle_gamma   90.00
#
_symmetry.space_group_name_H-M   'P 1'
#
loop_
_entity.id
_entity.type
_entity.pdbx_description
1 polymer ?
#
loop_
_entity_poly.entity_id
_entity_poly.type
_entity_poly.pdbx_seq_one_letter_code
_entity_poly.pdbx_strand_id
1 'polypeptide(L)'
;MSLKEKYEFFTKDEPLTKDSLCNLLSLCNRVPPMMDDISSLPKTFEEFEKLAISCKEMSNQKDLLKHLVAFNKGNVCMEKEQFERLLSIGEEFSEEQREELYKFVNVKDDMINLEEFVEQITAEVDN
;
A
#
# COMPACT_ATOMS: atom_id res chain seq x y z
N MET A 1 -14.10 -4.52 8.57
CA MET A 1 -13.79 -5.96 8.46
C MET A 1 -12.60 -6.30 9.33
N SER A 2 -12.76 -7.29 10.20
CA SER A 2 -11.71 -7.90 11.02
C SER A 2 -10.68 -8.66 10.17
N LEU A 3 -9.52 -8.96 10.75
CA LEU A 3 -8.45 -9.72 10.09
C LEU A 3 -8.95 -11.09 9.58
N LYS A 4 -9.84 -11.72 10.36
CA LYS A 4 -10.45 -13.01 10.06
C LYS A 4 -11.44 -12.93 8.88
N GLU A 5 -12.30 -11.92 8.86
CA GLU A 5 -13.24 -11.71 7.75
C GLU A 5 -12.50 -11.47 6.42
N LYS A 6 -11.39 -10.72 6.45
CA LYS A 6 -10.54 -10.50 5.27
C LYS A 6 -9.91 -11.79 4.78
N TYR A 7 -9.36 -12.61 5.68
CA TYR A 7 -8.78 -13.91 5.31
C TYR A 7 -9.83 -14.87 4.73
N GLU A 8 -11.00 -14.97 5.36
CA GLU A 8 -12.09 -15.83 4.89
C GLU A 8 -12.61 -15.39 3.53
N PHE A 9 -12.70 -14.08 3.26
CA PHE A 9 -13.07 -13.56 1.95
C PHE A 9 -12.09 -14.03 0.84
N PHE A 10 -10.79 -13.96 1.11
CA PHE A 10 -9.74 -14.35 0.15
C PHE A 10 -9.58 -15.86 -0.04
N THR A 11 -10.07 -16.67 0.91
CA THR A 11 -9.92 -18.14 0.89
C THR A 11 -11.23 -18.88 0.66
N LYS A 12 -12.33 -18.15 0.43
CA LYS A 12 -13.67 -18.70 0.30
C LYS A 12 -13.83 -19.59 -0.94
N ASP A 13 -13.37 -19.10 -2.08
CA ASP A 13 -13.61 -19.72 -3.39
C ASP A 13 -12.32 -20.31 -3.99
N GLU A 14 -11.15 -19.77 -3.64
CA GLU A 14 -9.85 -20.23 -4.14
C GLU A 14 -8.78 -20.29 -3.03
N PRO A 15 -7.78 -21.19 -3.13
CA PRO A 15 -6.64 -21.17 -2.24
C PRO A 15 -5.79 -19.91 -2.42
N LEU A 16 -5.17 -19.44 -1.33
CA LEU A 16 -4.25 -18.31 -1.36
C LEU A 16 -3.10 -18.56 -2.36
N THR A 17 -2.85 -17.57 -3.21
CA THR A 17 -1.68 -17.46 -4.07
C THR A 17 -0.72 -16.43 -3.48
N LYS A 18 0.48 -16.30 -4.05
CA LYS A 18 1.39 -15.22 -3.64
C LYS A 18 0.72 -13.85 -3.85
N ASP A 19 0.16 -13.61 -5.01
CA ASP A 19 -0.47 -12.33 -5.33
C ASP A 19 -1.68 -12.03 -4.41
N SER A 20 -2.52 -13.04 -4.15
CA SER A 20 -3.68 -12.84 -3.26
C SER A 20 -3.28 -12.68 -1.79
N LEU A 21 -2.15 -13.26 -1.36
CA LEU A 21 -1.56 -13.01 -0.05
C LEU A 21 -1.02 -11.58 0.06
N CYS A 22 -0.35 -11.06 -0.97
CA CYS A 22 0.09 -9.66 -1.02
C CYS A 22 -1.11 -8.72 -0.85
N ASN A 23 -2.17 -8.94 -1.63
CA ASN A 23 -3.39 -8.15 -1.57
C ASN A 23 -4.06 -8.22 -0.19
N LEU A 24 -4.11 -9.42 0.41
CA LEU A 24 -4.66 -9.62 1.75
C LEU A 24 -3.85 -8.90 2.84
N LEU A 25 -2.51 -8.91 2.75
CA LEU A 25 -1.64 -8.21 3.69
C LEU A 25 -1.77 -6.68 3.52
N SER A 26 -1.81 -6.18 2.29
CA SER A 26 -2.06 -4.77 1.98
C SER A 26 -3.40 -4.31 2.55
N LEU A 27 -4.47 -5.08 2.38
CA LEU A 27 -5.78 -4.79 2.99
C LEU A 27 -5.73 -4.80 4.53
N CYS A 28 -4.78 -5.51 5.13
CA CYS A 28 -4.55 -5.52 6.56
C CYS A 28 -3.59 -4.40 7.02
N ASN A 29 -3.23 -3.45 6.16
CA ASN A 29 -2.22 -2.42 6.41
C ASN A 29 -0.88 -3.02 6.86
N ARG A 30 -0.52 -4.19 6.31
CA ARG A 30 0.76 -4.86 6.54
C ARG A 30 1.60 -4.77 5.28
N VAL A 31 2.87 -4.39 5.42
CA VAL A 31 3.83 -4.46 4.32
C VAL A 31 4.07 -5.94 4.00
N PRO A 32 3.77 -6.41 2.78
CA PRO A 32 4.06 -7.79 2.41
C PRO A 32 5.58 -8.05 2.50
N PRO A 33 6.02 -9.19 3.04
CA PRO A 33 7.42 -9.57 3.00
C PRO A 33 7.83 -9.89 1.56
N MET A 34 9.14 -9.91 1.28
CA MET A 34 9.60 -10.35 -0.04
C MET A 34 9.09 -11.77 -0.32
N MET A 35 8.39 -11.96 -1.43
CA MET A 35 7.69 -13.22 -1.73
C MET A 35 8.64 -14.41 -1.96
N ASP A 36 9.93 -14.14 -2.10
CA ASP A 36 11.00 -15.13 -2.17
C ASP A 36 11.42 -15.65 -0.77
N ASP A 37 11.14 -14.88 0.29
CA ASP A 37 11.41 -15.27 1.68
C ASP A 37 10.27 -16.12 2.30
N ILE A 38 9.11 -16.18 1.63
CA ILE A 38 7.98 -17.00 2.07
C ILE A 38 8.17 -18.44 1.58
N SER A 39 8.60 -19.33 2.48
CA SER A 39 8.78 -20.77 2.18
C SER A 39 7.47 -21.50 1.86
N SER A 40 6.35 -21.02 2.39
CA SER A 40 5.03 -21.61 2.19
C SER A 40 3.91 -20.61 2.47
N LEU A 41 2.87 -20.61 1.64
CA LEU A 41 1.67 -19.79 1.85
C LEU A 41 0.86 -20.31 3.05
N PRO A 42 0.27 -19.41 3.85
CA PRO A 42 -0.57 -19.80 4.99
C PRO A 42 -1.82 -20.53 4.49
N LYS A 43 -2.09 -21.70 5.08
CA LYS A 43 -3.26 -22.54 4.77
C LYS A 43 -4.37 -22.38 5.79
N THR A 44 -4.05 -21.83 6.97
CA THR A 44 -5.00 -21.57 8.05
C THR A 44 -4.96 -20.10 8.45
N PHE A 45 -6.05 -19.64 9.06
CA PHE A 45 -6.10 -18.29 9.62
C PHE A 45 -5.00 -18.05 10.66
N GLU A 46 -4.67 -19.05 11.49
CA GLU A 46 -3.62 -18.93 12.51
C GLU A 46 -2.22 -18.77 11.91
N GLU A 47 -1.94 -19.45 10.79
CA GLU A 47 -0.68 -19.26 10.05
C GLU A 47 -0.62 -17.87 9.41
N PHE A 48 -1.73 -17.41 8.84
CA PHE A 48 -1.84 -16.07 8.28
C PHE A 48 -1.71 -15.00 9.36
N GLU A 49 -2.36 -15.15 10.51
CA GLU A 49 -2.30 -14.20 11.61
C GLU A 49 -0.87 -14.04 12.13
N LYS A 50 -0.13 -15.14 12.31
CA LYS A 50 1.30 -15.10 12.68
C LYS A 50 2.13 -14.38 11.64
N LEU A 51 1.89 -14.64 10.35
CA LEU A 51 2.56 -13.94 9.25
C LEU A 51 2.23 -12.44 9.32
N ALA A 52 0.96 -12.07 9.42
CA ALA A 52 0.50 -10.69 9.46
C ALA A 52 1.06 -9.92 10.67
N ILE A 53 1.16 -10.55 11.84
CA ILE A 53 1.79 -9.96 13.04
C ILE A 53 3.30 -9.78 12.84
N SER A 54 3.96 -10.70 12.14
CA SER A 54 5.39 -10.59 11.83
C SER A 54 5.70 -9.53 10.76
N CYS A 55 4.70 -9.17 9.95
CA CYS A 55 4.83 -8.14 8.94
C CYS A 55 4.84 -6.75 9.57
N LYS A 56 5.69 -5.87 9.03
CA LYS A 56 5.73 -4.47 9.45
C LYS A 56 4.38 -3.83 9.19
N GLU A 57 3.82 -3.20 10.21
CA GLU A 57 2.61 -2.41 10.04
C GLU A 57 2.91 -1.17 9.22
N MET A 58 2.10 -0.94 8.18
CA MET A 58 2.13 0.28 7.39
C MET A 58 1.33 1.38 8.10
N SER A 59 1.42 1.47 9.42
CA SER A 59 0.61 2.39 10.25
C SER A 59 1.32 3.67 10.63
N ASN A 60 2.62 3.82 10.33
CA ASN A 60 3.32 5.06 10.63
C ASN A 60 3.41 5.89 9.35
N GLN A 61 2.62 6.96 9.28
CA GLN A 61 2.75 8.07 8.33
C GLN A 61 4.23 8.42 8.07
N LYS A 62 5.06 8.42 9.12
CA LYS A 62 6.50 8.70 9.01
C LYS A 62 7.28 7.65 8.22
N ASP A 63 6.89 6.39 8.30
CA ASP A 63 7.57 5.32 7.56
C ASP A 63 7.19 5.35 6.09
N LEU A 64 5.92 5.56 5.76
CA LEU A 64 5.47 5.75 4.37
C LEU A 64 6.15 6.95 3.72
N LEU A 65 6.19 8.08 4.43
CA LEU A 65 6.90 9.28 3.97
C LEU A 65 8.39 9.01 3.74
N LYS A 66 9.08 8.35 4.69
CA LYS A 66 10.50 8.00 4.54
C LYS A 66 10.75 7.17 3.30
N HIS A 67 9.89 6.19 2.99
CA HIS A 67 10.03 5.37 1.80
C HIS A 67 9.86 6.18 0.51
N LEU A 68 8.85 7.07 0.45
CA LEU A 68 8.62 7.93 -0.71
C LEU A 68 9.74 8.97 -0.91
N VAL A 69 10.23 9.58 0.17
CA VAL A 69 11.35 10.53 0.13
C VAL A 69 12.64 9.83 -0.30
N ALA A 70 12.90 8.61 0.20
CA ALA A 70 14.05 7.82 -0.22
C ALA A 70 13.99 7.45 -1.72
N PHE A 71 12.81 7.10 -2.22
CA PHE A 71 12.58 6.87 -3.65
C PHE A 71 12.85 8.14 -4.46
N ASN A 72 12.44 9.30 -3.95
CA ASN A 72 12.66 10.62 -4.55
C ASN A 72 14.06 11.22 -4.24
N LYS A 73 15.07 10.37 -4.04
CA LYS A 73 16.47 10.77 -3.80
C LYS A 73 16.66 11.76 -2.63
N GLY A 74 15.81 11.67 -1.62
CA GLY A 74 15.85 12.52 -0.43
C GLY A 74 15.00 13.80 -0.52
N ASN A 75 14.28 14.02 -1.63
CA ASN A 75 13.43 15.21 -1.79
C ASN A 75 11.99 14.94 -1.34
N VAL A 76 11.41 15.91 -0.63
CA VAL A 76 10.00 15.88 -0.20
C VAL A 76 9.05 16.28 -1.33
N CYS A 77 9.53 17.08 -2.29
CA CYS A 77 8.77 17.44 -3.47
C CYS A 77 9.13 16.52 -4.64
N MET A 78 8.14 15.81 -5.18
CA MET A 78 8.27 14.90 -6.32
C MET A 78 7.63 15.52 -7.56
N GLU A 79 8.26 15.41 -8.72
CA GLU A 79 7.66 15.84 -9.98
C GLU A 79 6.44 14.96 -10.31
N LYS A 80 5.39 15.57 -10.86
CA LYS A 80 4.16 14.86 -11.26
C LYS A 80 4.46 13.66 -12.17
N GLU A 81 5.35 13.82 -13.15
CA GLU A 81 5.75 12.72 -14.04
C GLU A 81 6.41 11.55 -13.29
N GLN A 82 7.20 11.84 -12.25
CA GLN A 82 7.85 10.81 -11.45
C GLN A 82 6.85 10.08 -10.56
N PHE A 83 5.88 10.83 -10.03
CA PHE A 83 4.76 10.27 -9.27
C PHE A 83 3.88 9.38 -10.15
N GLU A 84 3.59 9.81 -11.37
CA GLU A 84 2.89 9.00 -12.38
C GLU A 84 3.61 7.70 -12.68
N ARG A 85 4.93 7.75 -12.86
CA ARG A 85 5.74 6.55 -13.05
C ARG A 85 5.69 5.63 -11.82
N LEU A 86 5.71 6.19 -10.61
CA LEU A 86 5.61 5.42 -9.37
C LEU A 86 4.26 4.69 -9.28
N LEU A 87 3.16 5.37 -9.61
CA LEU A 87 1.82 4.75 -9.64
C LEU A 87 1.70 3.69 -10.74
N SER A 88 2.34 3.92 -11.88
CA SER A 88 2.31 3.01 -13.03
C SER A 88 3.09 1.70 -12.81
N ILE A 89 3.85 1.58 -11.71
CA ILE A 89 4.53 0.32 -11.34
C ILE A 89 3.52 -0.71 -10.79
N GLY A 90 2.37 -0.25 -10.30
CA GLY A 90 1.31 -1.09 -9.75
C GLY A 90 0.13 -1.25 -10.71
N GLU A 91 -1.07 -1.11 -10.17
CA GLU A 91 -2.31 -1.15 -10.95
C GLU A 91 -2.47 0.13 -11.78
N GLU A 92 -2.82 -0.01 -13.06
CA GLU A 92 -3.07 1.16 -13.91
C GLU A 92 -4.35 1.87 -13.46
N PHE A 93 -4.17 3.07 -12.90
CA PHE A 93 -5.29 3.97 -12.65
C PHE A 93 -5.94 4.39 -13.96
N SER A 94 -7.27 4.39 -14.01
CA SER A 94 -8.03 5.00 -15.11
C SER A 94 -7.77 6.51 -15.18
N GLU A 95 -8.09 7.14 -16.31
CA GLU A 95 -7.94 8.59 -16.47
C GLU A 95 -8.75 9.37 -15.43
N GLU A 96 -9.97 8.91 -15.13
CA GLU A 96 -10.84 9.48 -14.09
C GLU A 96 -10.21 9.36 -12.69
N GLN A 97 -9.67 8.18 -12.35
CA GLN A 97 -9.01 7.97 -11.06
C GLN A 97 -7.74 8.82 -10.90
N ARG A 98 -7.00 9.06 -12.00
CA ARG A 98 -5.82 9.95 -11.98
C ARG A 98 -6.22 11.40 -11.75
N GLU A 99 -7.28 11.87 -12.40
CA GLU A 99 -7.77 13.23 -12.17
C GLU A 99 -8.22 13.44 -10.73
N GLU A 100 -8.95 12.48 -10.15
CA GLU A 100 -9.34 12.55 -8.74
C GLU A 100 -8.12 12.53 -7.81
N LEU A 101 -7.14 11.68 -8.11
CA LEU A 101 -5.89 11.62 -7.36
C LEU A 101 -5.13 12.95 -7.43
N TYR A 102 -5.04 13.62 -8.58
CA TYR A 102 -4.35 14.92 -8.65
C TYR A 102 -5.07 16.05 -7.93
N LYS A 103 -6.41 16.00 -7.90
CA LYS A 103 -7.21 16.93 -7.08
C LYS A 103 -6.94 16.72 -5.60
N PHE A 104 -6.80 15.46 -5.19
CA PHE A 104 -6.47 15.08 -3.82
C PHE A 104 -5.05 15.53 -3.43
N VAL A 105 -4.05 15.10 -4.21
CA VAL A 105 -2.61 15.31 -3.95
C VAL A 105 -2.16 16.79 -4.05
N ASN A 106 -3.05 17.69 -4.47
CA ASN A 106 -2.83 19.15 -4.51
C ASN A 106 -1.55 19.55 -5.28
N VAL A 107 -1.46 19.11 -6.54
CA VAL A 107 -0.32 19.41 -7.42
C VAL A 107 -0.15 20.92 -7.60
N LYS A 108 1.03 21.45 -7.27
CA LYS A 108 1.40 22.87 -7.45
C LYS A 108 2.68 22.96 -8.28
N ASP A 109 2.67 23.76 -9.35
CA ASP A 109 3.82 23.93 -10.24
C ASP A 109 4.38 22.59 -10.77
N ASP A 110 3.50 21.65 -11.11
CA ASP A 110 3.83 20.26 -11.50
C ASP A 110 4.63 19.45 -10.47
N MET A 111 4.59 19.89 -9.20
CA MET A 111 5.23 19.24 -8.07
C MET A 111 4.19 18.76 -7.06
N ILE A 112 4.50 17.64 -6.43
CA ILE A 112 3.71 16.97 -5.41
C ILE A 112 4.49 16.98 -4.10
N ASN A 113 3.87 17.50 -3.04
CA ASN A 113 4.44 17.42 -1.70
C ASN A 113 4.09 16.07 -1.08
N LEU A 114 5.10 15.22 -0.89
CA LEU A 114 4.93 13.88 -0.32
C LEU A 114 4.48 13.90 1.15
N GLU A 115 4.81 14.95 1.92
CA GLU A 115 4.28 15.12 3.29
C GLU A 115 2.78 15.34 3.27
N GLU A 116 2.31 16.31 2.47
CA GLU A 116 0.87 16.60 2.34
C GLU A 116 0.11 15.39 1.79
N PHE A 117 0.67 14.70 0.80
CA PHE A 117 0.07 13.48 0.25
C PHE A 117 -0.10 12.40 1.33
N VAL A 118 0.97 12.11 2.09
CA VAL A 118 0.95 11.08 3.11
C VAL A 118 0.06 11.47 4.28
N GLU A 119 0.02 12.76 4.66
CA GLU A 119 -0.95 13.28 5.63
C GLU A 119 -2.39 13.02 5.19
N GLN A 120 -2.73 13.33 3.95
CA GLN A 120 -4.12 13.20 3.48
C GLN A 120 -4.59 11.75 3.38
N ILE A 121 -3.77 10.84 2.83
CA ILE A 121 -4.16 9.42 2.72
C ILE A 121 -4.19 8.70 4.07
N THR A 122 -3.47 9.19 5.07
CA THR A 122 -3.50 8.62 6.43
C THR A 122 -4.59 9.24 7.29
N ALA A 123 -4.94 10.50 7.08
CA ALA A 123 -6.04 11.19 7.76
C ALA A 123 -7.43 10.63 7.40
N GLU A 124 -7.61 10.05 6.22
CA GLU A 124 -8.85 9.34 5.85
C GLU A 124 -9.04 7.99 6.57
N VAL A 125 -7.98 7.39 7.11
CA VAL A 125 -8.06 6.06 7.76
C VAL A 125 -8.54 6.15 9.21
N ASP A 126 -8.53 7.35 9.80
CA ASP A 126 -8.95 7.63 11.19
C ASP A 126 -10.39 8.21 11.32
N ASN A 127 -11.17 8.28 10.23
CA ASN A 127 -12.61 8.63 10.23
C ASN A 127 -13.51 7.46 9.84
#